data_AF-A0AAE6TLU5-F1
#
_entry.id   AF-A0AAE6TLU5-F1
#
_cell.length_a   1.000
_cell.length_b   1.000
_cell.length_c   1.000
_cell.angle_alpha   90.00
_cell.angle_beta   90.00
_cell.angle_gamma   90.00
#
_symmetry.space_group_name_H-M   'P 1'
#
loop_
_entity.id
_entity.type
_entity.pdbx_description
1 polymer ?
#
loop_
_entity_poly.entity_id
_entity_poly.type
_entity_poly.pdbx_seq_one_letter_code
_entity_poly.pdbx_strand_id
1 'polypeptide(L)' 'MGVCNVHERELPVSGAEAGLLIDGLSGGTGPLWPRPLDRAERACTGTVARPARWSRYVRLLRRLIG' A
#
# COMPACT_ATOMS: atom_id res chain seq x y z
N MET A 1 -10.66 -7.41 -22.38
CA MET A 1 -10.82 -6.29 -21.42
C MET A 1 -10.14 -6.70 -20.13
N GLY A 2 -9.21 -5.90 -19.59
CA GLY A 2 -8.46 -6.24 -18.37
C GLY A 2 -9.16 -5.74 -17.11
N VAL A 3 -9.02 -6.45 -15.99
CA VAL A 3 -9.48 -5.99 -14.67
C VAL A 3 -8.37 -5.16 -14.03
N CYS A 4 -8.63 -3.88 -13.80
CA CYS A 4 -7.73 -2.99 -13.05
C CYS A 4 -8.24 -2.86 -11.61
N ASN A 5 -7.43 -3.28 -10.64
CA ASN A 5 -7.72 -3.08 -9.22
C ASN A 5 -7.18 -1.72 -8.76
N VAL A 6 -8.07 -0.79 -8.44
CA VAL A 6 -7.73 0.54 -7.92
C VAL A 6 -7.93 0.55 -6.40
N HIS A 7 -6.96 1.08 -5.67
CA HIS A 7 -7.04 1.31 -4.24
C HIS A 7 -6.64 2.77 -3.95
N GLU A 8 -7.56 3.56 -3.39
CA GLU A 8 -7.32 4.95 -3.05
C GLU A 8 -7.33 5.18 -1.53
N ARG A 9 -6.58 6.18 -1.08
CA ARG A 9 -6.67 6.70 0.29
C ARG A 9 -6.06 8.08 0.38
N GLU A 10 -6.75 8.97 1.07
CA GLU A 10 -6.26 10.30 1.40
C GLU A 10 -5.28 10.24 2.58
N LEU A 11 -4.18 11.00 2.48
CA LEU A 11 -3.13 11.07 3.50
C LEU A 11 -2.97 12.53 3.96
N PRO A 12 -2.83 12.78 5.27
CA PRO A 12 -2.70 14.14 5.79
C PRO A 12 -1.26 14.65 5.67
N VAL A 13 -0.73 14.69 4.44
CA VAL A 13 0.63 15.16 4.14
C VAL A 13 0.63 16.13 2.98
N SER A 14 1.66 16.98 2.91
CA SER A 14 1.87 17.89 1.80
C SER A 14 2.17 17.15 0.49
N GLY A 15 1.95 17.81 -0.65
CA GLY A 15 2.29 17.26 -1.96
C GLY A 15 3.79 16.96 -2.10
N ALA A 16 4.66 17.72 -1.44
CA ALA A 16 6.11 17.48 -1.43
C ALA A 16 6.46 16.18 -0.69
N GLU A 17 5.86 15.94 0.49
CA GLU A 17 6.03 14.69 1.23
C GLU A 17 5.47 13.48 0.46
N ALA A 18 4.33 13.67 -0.23
CA ALA A 18 3.78 12.66 -1.11
C ALA A 18 4.72 12.33 -2.29
N GLY A 19 5.36 13.36 -2.88
CA GLY A 19 6.36 13.21 -3.94
C GLY A 19 7.54 12.33 -3.50
N LEU A 20 8.09 12.57 -2.31
CA LEU A 20 9.18 11.75 -1.77
C LEU A 20 8.80 10.27 -1.60
N LEU A 21 7.55 10.00 -1.18
CA LEU A 21 7.04 8.63 -1.08
C LEU A 21 6.92 7.96 -2.45
N ILE A 22 6.47 8.71 -3.46
CA ILE A 22 6.34 8.24 -4.84
C ILE A 22 7.72 7.97 -5.45
N ASP A 23 8.69 8.85 -5.23
CA ASP A 23 10.07 8.65 -5.68
C ASP A 23 10.66 7.38 -5.06
N GLY A 24 10.35 7.11 -3.78
CA GLY A 24 10.72 5.87 -3.09
C GLY A 24 10.09 4.60 -3.65
N LEU A 25 8.97 4.68 -4.39
CA LEU A 25 8.38 3.54 -5.11
C LEU A 25 9.16 3.17 -6.37
N SER A 26 9.87 4.13 -6.97
CA SER A 26 10.66 3.91 -8.19
C SER A 26 11.96 3.12 -7.92
N GLY A 27 12.32 2.88 -6.66
CA GLY A 27 13.47 2.06 -6.25
C GLY A 27 13.18 0.56 -6.18
N GLY A 28 14.19 -0.28 -6.49
CA GLY A 28 14.04 -1.74 -6.72
C GLY A 28 13.48 -2.59 -5.57
N THR A 29 13.36 -2.05 -4.35
CA THR A 29 12.58 -2.62 -3.23
C THR A 29 12.08 -1.48 -2.35
N GLY A 30 11.15 -0.68 -2.86
CA GLY A 30 10.58 0.44 -2.11
C GLY A 30 9.99 -0.01 -0.76
N PRO A 31 10.19 0.77 0.32
CA PRO A 31 9.74 0.43 1.67
C PRO A 31 8.21 0.30 1.78
N LEU A 32 7.46 0.66 0.74
CA LEU A 32 6.01 0.61 0.69
C LEU A 32 5.47 -0.75 0.18
N TRP A 33 6.25 -1.54 -0.54
CA TRP A 33 5.83 -2.85 -1.06
C TRP A 33 5.86 -3.94 0.03
N PRO A 34 4.89 -4.87 0.13
CA PRO A 34 3.78 -5.16 -0.78
C PRO A 34 2.43 -4.52 -0.39
N ARG A 35 2.42 -3.61 0.59
CA ARG A 35 1.20 -2.98 1.12
C ARG A 35 1.33 -1.46 1.01
N PRO A 36 1.35 -0.90 -0.22
CA PRO A 36 1.83 0.45 -0.47
C PRO A 36 1.00 1.51 0.26
N LEU A 37 -0.33 1.35 0.26
CA LEU A 37 -1.20 2.19 1.06
C LEU A 37 -0.86 2.04 2.56
N ASP A 38 -1.12 0.91 3.22
CA ASP A 38 -0.92 0.81 4.67
C ASP A 38 0.46 1.31 5.16
N ARG A 39 1.53 1.05 4.38
CA ARG A 39 2.88 1.52 4.73
C ARG A 39 3.05 3.03 4.52
N ALA A 40 2.45 3.63 3.50
CA ALA A 40 2.47 5.08 3.32
C ALA A 40 1.73 5.80 4.45
N GLU A 41 0.56 5.31 4.87
CA GLU A 41 -0.17 5.90 6.00
C GLU A 41 0.59 5.78 7.31
N ARG A 42 1.24 4.63 7.55
CA ARG A 42 2.11 4.47 8.69
C ARG A 42 3.31 5.42 8.64
N ALA A 43 3.91 5.62 7.48
CA ALA A 43 5.03 6.55 7.32
C ALA A 43 4.61 8.00 7.60
N CYS A 44 3.41 8.39 7.17
CA CYS A 44 2.87 9.74 7.36
C CYS A 44 2.32 10.01 8.77
N THR A 45 1.63 9.03 9.36
CA THR A 45 0.80 9.23 10.57
C THR A 45 1.26 8.40 11.77
N GLY A 46 2.24 7.52 11.60
CA GLY A 46 2.68 6.56 12.62
C GLY A 46 1.74 5.36 12.81
N THR A 47 0.51 5.41 12.30
CA THR A 47 -0.51 4.36 12.46
C THR A 47 -1.24 4.06 11.14
N VAL A 48 -2.17 3.10 11.16
CA VAL A 48 -3.00 2.78 9.99
C VAL A 48 -4.44 2.69 10.46
N ALA A 49 -5.26 3.66 10.08
CA ALA A 49 -6.65 3.76 10.52
C ALA A 49 -7.49 2.60 9.95
N ARG A 50 -7.25 2.22 8.69
CA ARG A 50 -7.99 1.16 8.00
C ARG A 50 -7.06 0.21 7.25
N PRO A 51 -6.49 -0.79 7.93
CA PRO A 51 -5.58 -1.74 7.28
C PRO A 51 -6.28 -2.54 6.18
N ALA A 52 -5.61 -2.75 5.05
CA ALA A 52 -6.12 -3.63 4.01
C ALA A 52 -6.31 -5.06 4.57
N ARG A 53 -7.51 -5.62 4.40
CA ARG A 53 -7.86 -6.98 4.85
C ARG A 53 -8.18 -7.85 3.65
N TRP A 54 -7.70 -9.08 3.68
CA TRP A 54 -8.09 -10.10 2.72
C TRP A 54 -9.07 -11.08 3.36
N SER A 55 -10.00 -11.57 2.55
CA SER A 55 -10.91 -12.63 2.97
C SER A 55 -10.13 -13.90 3.34
N ARG A 56 -10.75 -14.76 4.16
CA ARG A 56 -10.14 -16.06 4.55
C ARG A 56 -9.74 -16.89 3.32
N TYR A 57 -10.56 -16.85 2.27
CA TYR A 57 -10.31 -17.54 1.02
C TYR A 57 -9.04 -17.04 0.32
N VAL A 58 -8.88 -15.72 0.14
CA VAL A 58 -7.69 -15.13 -0.49
C VAL A 58 -6.42 -15.41 0.33
N ARG A 59 -6.52 -15.41 1.65
CA ARG A 59 -5.42 -15.79 2.54
C ARG A 59 -5.00 -17.25 2.36
N LEU A 60 -5.96 -18.16 2.20
CA LEU A 60 -5.68 -19.58 1.92
C LEU A 60 -4.99 -19.73 0.57
N LEU A 61 -5.53 -19.12 -0.49
CA LEU A 61 -4.95 -19.17 -1.83
C LEU A 61 -3.51 -18.67 -1.85
N ARG A 62 -3.22 -17.52 -1.24
CA ARG A 62 -1.85 -16.98 -1.19
C ARG A 62 -0.88 -17.89 -0.43
N ARG A 63 -1.36 -18.66 0.56
CA ARG A 63 -0.52 -19.63 1.29
C ARG A 63 -0.24 -20.89 0.45
N LEU A 64 -1.08 -21.21 -0.52
CA LEU A 64 -0.90 -22.35 -1.42
C LEU A 64 -0.06 -22.00 -2.66
N ILE A 65 -0.02 -20.72 -3.06
CA ILE A 65 0.68 -20.21 -4.25
C ILE A 65 2.03 -19.57 -3.90
N GLY A 66 2.22 -19.12 -2.65
CA GLY A 66 3.47 -18.56 -2.14
C GLY A 66 4.37 -19.61 -1.51
#